data_AF-A0A931Y4C0-F1
#
_entry.id   AF-A0A931Y4C0-F1
#
_cell.length_a   1.000
_cell.length_b   1.000
_cell.length_c   1.000
_cell.angle_alpha   90.00
_cell.angle_beta   90.00
_cell.angle_gamma   90.00
#
_symmetry.space_group_name_H-M   'P 1'
#
loop_
_entity.id
_entity.type
_entity.pdbx_description
1 polymer ?
#
loop_
_entity_poly.entity_id
_entity_poly.type
_entity_poly.pdbx_seq_one_letter_code
_entity_poly.pdbx_strand_id
1 'polypeptide(L)'
;MKHPYLRVKEAIVRDETTGKEIVLSREAVVADHMMVKLKEGVTAADLEAINRRYGCEIRKVVGVAGLYLVKLPGQDLNLLSAMIARYLQETNVVSAAEPDSVVAVFGRIPNDLRYAEQWGLGQTADHDIDAPEAWDLAVGSTSVVVAVIDSGIDYNHEDLAANIWLN
;
A
#
# COMPACT_ATOMS: atom_id res chain seq x y z
N MET A 1 -7.74 17.27 11.97
CA MET A 1 -7.00 17.66 10.74
C MET A 1 -6.83 16.39 9.91
N LYS A 2 -7.27 16.39 8.64
CA LYS A 2 -7.47 15.18 7.80
C LYS A 2 -6.25 14.84 6.91
N HIS A 3 -5.11 15.50 7.14
CA HIS A 3 -3.89 15.35 6.32
C HIS A 3 -2.72 14.92 7.21
N PRO A 4 -2.28 13.65 7.15
CA PRO A 4 -1.08 13.20 7.85
C PRO A 4 0.16 13.85 7.21
N TYR A 5 1.17 14.16 8.01
CA TYR A 5 2.47 14.59 7.48
C TYR A 5 3.11 13.40 6.77
N LEU A 6 3.34 13.51 5.47
CA LEU A 6 3.89 12.42 4.66
C LEU A 6 5.38 12.66 4.40
N ARG A 7 6.17 11.60 4.57
CA ARG A 7 7.54 11.52 4.07
C ARG A 7 7.56 10.59 2.86
N VAL A 8 7.95 11.14 1.72
CA VAL A 8 8.00 10.42 0.45
C VAL A 8 9.45 10.25 0.04
N LYS A 9 9.83 9.03 -0.33
CA LYS A 9 11.11 8.69 -0.94
C LYS A 9 10.84 8.14 -2.34
N GLU A 10 11.39 8.81 -3.34
CA GLU A 10 11.24 8.41 -4.74
C GLU A 10 12.61 7.99 -5.30
N ALA A 11 12.63 6.86 -6.00
CA ALA A 11 13.74 6.50 -6.88
C ALA A 11 13.35 6.88 -8.30
N ILE A 12 14.13 7.75 -8.93
CA ILE A 12 13.83 8.29 -10.26
C ILE A 12 14.97 7.94 -11.21
N VAL A 13 14.64 7.44 -12.39
CA VAL A 13 15.55 7.36 -13.53
C VAL A 13 15.16 8.42 -14.53
N ARG A 14 16.15 9.18 -15.00
CA ARG A 14 15.96 10.13 -16.08
C ARG A 14 16.26 9.44 -17.39
N ASP A 15 15.30 9.44 -18.30
CA ASP A 15 15.52 9.02 -19.68
C ASP A 15 16.50 10.01 -20.33
N GLU A 16 17.67 9.52 -20.74
CA GLU A 16 18.75 10.35 -21.32
C GLU A 16 18.39 10.88 -22.72
N THR A 17 17.42 10.25 -23.40
CA THR A 17 17.00 10.60 -24.76
C THR A 17 15.87 11.62 -24.76
N THR A 18 14.90 11.47 -23.84
CA THR A 18 13.72 12.34 -23.77
C THR A 18 13.78 13.37 -22.64
N GLY A 19 14.75 13.23 -21.72
CA GLY A 19 14.89 14.08 -20.54
C GLY A 19 13.81 13.85 -19.47
N LYS A 20 12.88 12.93 -19.72
CA LYS A 20 11.72 12.64 -18.87
C LYS A 20 12.14 11.84 -17.64
N GLU A 21 11.62 12.24 -16.49
CA GLU A 21 11.81 11.52 -15.24
C GLU A 21 10.80 10.39 -15.12
N ILE A 22 11.29 9.18 -14.86
CA ILE A 22 10.53 7.96 -14.64
C ILE A 22 10.72 7.58 -13.17
N VAL A 23 9.64 7.63 -12.39
CA VAL A 23 9.66 7.15 -11.00
C VAL A 23 9.66 5.62 -11.04
N LEU A 24 10.75 5.00 -10.58
CA LEU A 24 10.89 3.55 -10.47
C LEU A 24 10.21 3.00 -9.21
N SER A 25 10.28 3.75 -8.12
CA SER A 25 9.60 3.40 -6.87
C SER A 25 9.27 4.64 -6.06
N ARG A 26 8.18 4.57 -5.31
CA ARG A 26 7.75 5.60 -4.38
C ARG A 26 7.34 4.94 -3.07
N GLU A 27 8.09 5.23 -2.00
CA GLU A 27 7.74 4.84 -0.64
C GLU A 27 7.19 6.06 0.07
N ALA A 28 5.94 6.01 0.50
CA ALA A 28 5.35 7.05 1.32
C ALA A 28 5.08 6.49 2.72
N VAL A 29 5.46 7.24 3.76
CA VAL A 29 5.19 6.89 5.15
C VAL A 29 4.60 8.10 5.86
N VAL A 30 3.76 7.85 6.86
CA VAL A 30 3.28 8.86 7.79
C VAL A 30 4.43 9.19 8.74
N ALA A 31 4.87 10.45 8.74
CA ALA A 31 6.09 10.86 9.42
C ALA A 31 5.91 11.14 10.92
N ASP A 32 4.67 11.31 11.38
CA ASP A 32 4.32 11.58 12.78
C ASP A 32 3.78 10.33 13.52
N HIS A 33 3.74 9.17 12.85
CA HIS A 33 3.29 7.90 13.42
C HIS A 33 4.22 6.75 13.08
N MET A 34 4.22 5.74 13.95
CA MET A 34 4.86 4.45 13.70
C MET A 34 3.99 3.32 14.23
N MET A 35 4.18 2.13 13.68
CA MET A 35 3.50 0.92 14.11
C MET A 35 4.39 0.14 15.07
N VAL A 36 3.85 -0.25 16.23
CA VAL A 36 4.58 -0.94 17.29
C VAL A 36 3.84 -2.22 17.67
N LYS A 37 4.53 -3.36 17.55
CA LYS A 37 4.04 -4.67 17.98
C LYS A 37 4.67 -5.03 19.32
N LEU A 38 3.82 -5.42 20.27
CA LEU A 38 4.25 -5.92 21.57
C LEU A 38 4.52 -7.43 21.53
N LYS A 39 5.42 -7.87 22.40
CA LYS A 39 5.63 -9.29 22.69
C LYS A 39 4.39 -9.91 23.32
N GLU A 40 4.27 -11.23 23.21
CA GLU A 40 3.19 -11.99 23.83
C GLU A 40 3.26 -11.86 25.36
N GLY A 41 2.09 -11.71 26.00
CA GLY A 41 1.98 -11.52 27.46
C GLY A 41 2.28 -10.11 27.96
N VAL A 42 2.70 -9.19 27.08
CA VAL A 42 2.97 -7.79 27.39
C VAL A 42 1.71 -6.95 27.16
N THR A 43 1.49 -5.94 28.01
CA THR A 43 0.24 -5.17 28.04
C THR A 43 0.40 -3.77 27.44
N ALA A 44 -0.72 -3.11 27.17
CA ALA A 44 -0.73 -1.71 26.76
C ALA A 44 -0.08 -0.79 27.82
N ALA A 45 -0.14 -1.14 29.12
CA ALA A 45 0.47 -0.36 30.19
C ALA A 45 2.01 -0.32 30.09
N ASP A 46 2.62 -1.42 29.63
CA ASP A 46 4.07 -1.48 29.40
C ASP A 46 4.48 -0.58 28.24
N LEU A 47 3.67 -0.56 27.18
CA LEU A 47 3.83 0.38 26.06
C LEU A 47 3.65 1.83 26.51
N GLU A 48 2.65 2.12 27.34
CA GLU A 48 2.43 3.47 27.89
C GLU A 48 3.62 3.97 28.73
N ALA A 49 4.30 3.08 29.45
CA ALA A 49 5.51 3.42 30.20
C ALA A 49 6.67 3.83 29.28
N ILE A 50 6.86 3.12 28.17
CA ILE A 50 7.84 3.47 27.12
C ILE A 50 7.44 4.80 26.46
N ASN A 51 6.18 4.92 26.08
CA ASN A 51 5.62 6.11 25.43
C ASN A 51 5.87 7.37 26.27
N ARG A 52 5.64 7.31 27.58
CA ARG A 52 5.89 8.42 28.51
C ARG A 52 7.36 8.85 28.54
N ARG A 53 8.29 7.89 28.46
CA ARG A 53 9.74 8.18 28.44
C ARG A 53 10.16 8.94 27.18
N TYR A 54 9.51 8.64 26.05
CA TYR A 54 9.84 9.21 24.75
C TYR A 54 8.85 10.30 24.29
N GLY A 55 7.88 10.69 25.12
CA GLY A 55 6.85 11.67 24.77
C GLY A 55 5.91 11.22 23.64
N CYS A 56 5.78 9.92 23.41
CA CYS A 56 4.89 9.34 22.41
C CYS A 56 3.50 9.05 23.01
N GLU A 57 2.52 8.80 22.16
CA GLU A 57 1.14 8.50 22.59
C GLU A 57 0.54 7.35 21.77
N ILE A 58 -0.27 6.49 22.39
CA ILE A 58 -1.04 5.49 21.63
C ILE A 58 -2.18 6.23 20.94
N ARG A 59 -2.19 6.19 19.60
CA ARG A 59 -3.27 6.77 18.81
C ARG A 59 -4.41 5.78 18.57
N LYS A 60 -4.09 4.52 18.29
CA LYS A 60 -5.07 3.49 17.92
C LYS A 60 -4.52 2.08 18.13
N VAL A 61 -5.40 1.14 18.46
CA VAL A 61 -5.14 -0.30 18.32
C VAL A 61 -5.44 -0.71 16.87
N VAL A 62 -4.45 -1.26 16.19
CA VAL A 62 -4.60 -1.82 14.84
C VAL A 62 -5.21 -3.21 15.00
N GLY A 63 -6.08 -3.67 14.09
CA GLY A 63 -6.95 -4.86 14.26
C GLY A 63 -6.28 -6.22 14.52
N VAL A 64 -4.99 -6.23 14.83
CA VAL A 64 -4.18 -7.36 15.29
C VAL A 64 -3.83 -7.15 16.78
N ALA A 65 -4.09 -8.15 17.61
CA ALA A 65 -3.81 -8.07 19.06
C ALA A 65 -2.34 -7.65 19.33
N GLY A 66 -2.14 -6.68 20.23
CA GLY A 66 -0.81 -6.19 20.58
C GLY A 66 -0.13 -5.30 19.53
N LEU A 67 -0.83 -4.90 18.47
CA LEU A 67 -0.35 -3.97 17.45
C LEU A 67 -0.97 -2.58 17.66
N TYR A 68 -0.11 -1.57 17.77
CA TYR A 68 -0.52 -0.21 18.10
C TYR A 68 0.05 0.79 17.09
N LEU A 69 -0.75 1.80 16.75
CA LEU A 69 -0.29 3.00 16.08
C LEU A 69 0.12 4.01 17.14
N VAL A 70 1.41 4.37 17.17
CA VAL A 70 2.01 5.26 18.16
C VAL A 70 2.37 6.58 17.48
N LYS A 71 1.89 7.69 18.05
CA LYS A 71 2.18 9.05 17.62
C LYS A 71 3.48 9.54 18.25
N LEU A 72 4.32 10.19 17.45
CA LEU A 72 5.60 10.75 17.88
C LEU A 72 5.44 12.12 18.55
N PRO A 73 6.39 12.53 19.41
CA PRO A 73 6.40 13.86 20.02
C PRO A 73 6.69 14.95 19.00
N GLY A 74 6.05 16.11 19.19
CA GLY A 74 6.37 17.33 18.45
C GLY A 74 5.95 17.30 16.97
N GLN A 75 6.55 18.21 16.18
CA GLN A 75 6.29 18.35 14.73
C GLN A 75 7.52 18.04 13.87
N ASP A 76 8.61 17.56 14.48
CA ASP A 76 9.82 17.20 13.71
C ASP A 76 9.65 15.82 13.06
N LEU A 77 9.39 15.86 11.76
CA LEU A 77 9.13 14.71 10.90
C LEU A 77 10.38 13.84 10.67
N ASN A 78 11.58 14.31 11.06
CA ASN A 78 12.81 13.54 10.95
C ASN A 78 13.04 12.58 12.13
N LEU A 79 12.23 12.70 13.19
CA LEU A 79 12.37 11.86 14.39
C LEU A 79 11.97 10.40 14.17
N LEU A 80 11.20 10.10 13.12
CA LEU A 80 10.63 8.78 12.86
C LEU A 80 11.69 7.65 12.93
N SER A 81 12.76 7.77 12.15
CA SER A 81 13.80 6.74 12.07
C SER A 81 14.53 6.55 13.40
N ALA A 82 14.80 7.65 14.11
CA ALA A 82 15.44 7.60 15.42
C ALA A 82 14.51 6.99 16.49
N MET A 83 13.20 7.25 16.41
CA MET A 83 12.23 6.71 17.36
C MET A 83 12.01 5.21 17.16
N ILE A 84 11.90 4.76 15.91
CA ILE A 84 11.86 3.34 15.58
C ILE A 84 13.09 2.63 16.16
N ALA A 85 14.29 3.18 15.93
CA ALA A 85 15.52 2.61 16.47
C ALA A 85 15.51 2.51 18.00
N ARG A 86 14.94 3.49 18.71
CA ARG A 86 14.79 3.45 20.18
C ARG A 86 13.82 2.36 20.64
N TYR A 87 12.66 2.21 19.99
CA TYR A 87 11.69 1.19 20.36
C TYR A 87 12.21 -0.23 20.10
N LEU A 88 13.01 -0.41 19.05
CA LEU A 88 13.67 -1.69 18.79
C LEU A 88 14.70 -2.07 19.88
N GLN A 89 15.17 -1.13 20.70
CA GLN A 89 16.01 -1.43 21.86
C GLN A 89 15.21 -1.89 23.09
N GLU A 90 13.89 -1.62 23.15
CA GLU A 90 13.00 -2.03 24.24
C GLU A 90 12.58 -3.50 24.09
N THR A 91 13.58 -4.37 23.91
CA THR A 91 13.44 -5.77 23.50
C THR A 91 12.62 -6.62 24.48
N ASN A 92 12.40 -6.19 25.72
CA ASN A 92 11.54 -6.91 26.67
C ASN A 92 10.04 -6.70 26.40
N VAL A 93 9.68 -5.63 25.71
CA VAL A 93 8.28 -5.17 25.53
C VAL A 93 7.92 -5.18 24.05
N VAL A 94 8.80 -4.67 23.20
CA VAL A 94 8.59 -4.49 21.76
C VAL A 94 9.15 -5.69 21.00
N SER A 95 8.32 -6.30 20.15
CA SER A 95 8.77 -7.34 19.21
C SER A 95 9.11 -6.76 17.84
N ALA A 96 8.43 -5.68 17.43
CA ALA A 96 8.71 -4.96 16.19
C ALA A 96 8.30 -3.50 16.30
N ALA A 97 9.01 -2.60 15.62
CA ALA A 97 8.64 -1.22 15.40
C ALA A 97 9.00 -0.82 13.97
N GLU A 98 8.04 -0.26 13.23
CA GLU A 98 8.18 0.06 11.82
C GLU A 98 7.40 1.34 11.44
N PRO A 99 7.73 2.00 10.31
CA PRO A 99 6.96 3.15 9.84
C PRO A 99 5.49 2.79 9.55
N ASP A 100 4.59 3.76 9.73
CA ASP A 100 3.22 3.66 9.21
C ASP A 100 3.25 3.96 7.71
N SER A 101 3.40 2.92 6.89
CA SER A 101 3.53 3.03 5.43
C SER A 101 2.20 3.34 4.76
N VAL A 102 2.20 4.35 3.91
CA VAL A 102 1.11 4.62 2.98
C VAL A 102 1.31 3.72 1.77
N VAL A 103 0.45 2.72 1.64
CA VAL A 103 0.38 1.92 0.42
C VAL A 103 -0.42 2.73 -0.59
N ALA A 104 0.27 3.22 -1.62
CA ALA A 104 -0.37 3.70 -2.84
C ALA A 104 -0.41 2.52 -3.81
N VAL A 105 -1.60 2.01 -4.10
CA VAL A 105 -1.78 1.07 -5.20
C VAL A 105 -1.80 1.92 -6.47
N PHE A 106 -0.78 1.76 -7.31
CA PHE A 106 -0.72 2.46 -8.60
C PHE A 106 -1.43 1.58 -9.62
N GLY A 107 -2.75 1.53 -9.53
CA GLY A 107 -3.53 0.61 -10.34
C GLY A 107 -3.11 0.62 -11.80
N ARG A 108 -2.79 -0.55 -12.35
CA ARG A 108 -2.44 -0.69 -13.76
C ARG A 108 -3.64 -0.30 -14.62
N ILE A 109 -3.59 0.89 -15.23
CA ILE A 109 -4.66 1.38 -16.11
C ILE A 109 -4.42 0.89 -17.56
N PRO A 110 -5.41 0.25 -18.20
CA PRO A 110 -5.34 -0.12 -19.62
C PRO A 110 -5.15 1.10 -20.53
N ASN A 111 -4.50 0.89 -21.67
CA ASN A 111 -4.35 1.90 -22.72
C ASN A 111 -5.53 1.93 -23.71
N ASP A 112 -6.64 1.27 -23.38
CA ASP A 112 -7.89 1.31 -24.14
C ASP A 112 -8.50 2.72 -24.09
N LEU A 113 -8.77 3.30 -25.26
CA LEU A 113 -9.35 4.65 -25.40
C LEU A 113 -10.72 4.78 -24.73
N ARG A 114 -11.48 3.67 -24.62
CA ARG A 114 -12.81 3.64 -24.02
C ARG A 114 -12.81 3.12 -22.59
N TYR A 115 -11.64 2.91 -21.98
CA TYR A 115 -11.54 2.45 -20.59
C TYR A 115 -12.33 3.35 -19.62
N ALA A 116 -12.32 4.68 -19.86
CA ALA A 116 -13.07 5.63 -19.04
C ALA A 116 -14.61 5.44 -19.08
N GLU A 117 -15.14 4.71 -20.07
CA GLU A 117 -16.57 4.36 -20.16
C GLU A 117 -16.91 3.08 -19.39
N GLN A 118 -15.90 2.28 -19.01
CA GLN A 118 -16.05 0.98 -18.35
C GLN A 118 -16.17 1.14 -16.83
N TRP A 119 -17.24 1.82 -16.39
CA TRP A 119 -17.49 2.22 -15.00
C TRP A 119 -17.28 1.11 -13.96
N GLY A 120 -17.56 -0.14 -14.31
CA GLY A 120 -17.48 -1.27 -13.41
C GLY A 120 -16.07 -1.76 -13.13
N LEU A 121 -15.06 -1.30 -13.88
CA LEU A 121 -13.66 -1.72 -13.71
C LEU A 121 -12.90 -0.82 -12.74
N GLY A 122 -13.20 0.47 -12.71
CA GLY A 122 -12.59 1.44 -11.81
C GLY A 122 -13.17 2.82 -12.02
N GLN A 123 -13.70 3.43 -10.96
CA GLN A 123 -14.27 4.77 -11.00
C GLN A 123 -14.15 5.49 -9.65
N THR A 124 -14.22 6.82 -9.69
CA THR A 124 -13.82 7.67 -8.55
C THR A 124 -14.72 7.58 -7.32
N ALA A 125 -15.96 7.09 -7.49
CA ALA A 125 -16.90 6.92 -6.38
C ALA A 125 -16.80 5.54 -5.71
N ASP A 126 -15.87 4.65 -6.11
CA ASP A 126 -15.54 3.40 -5.41
C ASP A 126 -16.72 2.41 -5.30
N HIS A 127 -17.45 2.28 -6.40
CA HIS A 127 -18.59 1.36 -6.61
C HIS A 127 -18.29 0.43 -7.80
N ASP A 128 -17.10 -0.14 -7.83
CA ASP A 128 -16.58 -0.96 -8.93
C ASP A 128 -15.92 -2.23 -8.37
N ILE A 129 -15.10 -2.92 -9.17
CA ILE A 129 -14.44 -4.18 -8.79
C ILE A 129 -12.95 -4.03 -8.46
N ASP A 130 -12.42 -2.81 -8.36
CA ASP A 130 -11.00 -2.52 -8.10
C ASP A 130 -10.05 -3.22 -9.11
N ALA A 131 -10.41 -3.20 -10.41
CA ALA A 131 -9.65 -3.93 -11.42
C ALA A 131 -8.20 -3.43 -11.57
N PRO A 132 -7.90 -2.12 -11.59
CA PRO A 132 -6.52 -1.61 -11.62
C PRO A 132 -5.64 -2.14 -10.50
N GLU A 133 -6.17 -2.17 -9.28
CA GLU A 133 -5.52 -2.67 -8.08
C GLU A 133 -5.27 -4.17 -8.19
N ALA A 134 -6.25 -4.92 -8.69
CA ALA A 134 -6.09 -6.35 -8.94
C ALA A 134 -5.03 -6.64 -10.02
N TRP A 135 -4.97 -5.84 -11.07
CA TRP A 135 -3.99 -5.99 -12.16
C TRP A 135 -2.55 -5.65 -11.77
N ASP A 136 -2.35 -4.90 -10.69
CA ASP A 136 -1.02 -4.77 -10.07
C ASP A 136 -0.55 -6.08 -9.43
N LEU A 137 -1.47 -6.92 -8.97
CA LEU A 137 -1.17 -8.22 -8.38
C LEU A 137 -1.04 -9.31 -9.44
N ALA A 138 -1.98 -9.40 -10.38
CA ALA A 138 -1.96 -10.35 -11.49
C ALA A 138 -2.89 -9.93 -12.63
N VAL A 139 -2.47 -10.18 -13.87
CA VAL A 139 -3.29 -9.98 -15.08
C VAL A 139 -3.86 -11.28 -15.67
N GLY A 140 -3.84 -12.35 -14.87
CA GLY A 140 -4.21 -13.71 -15.30
C GLY A 140 -3.02 -14.55 -15.77
N SER A 141 -3.32 -15.71 -16.35
CA SER A 141 -2.34 -16.69 -16.84
C SER A 141 -2.84 -17.36 -18.11
N THR A 142 -1.97 -17.54 -19.10
CA THR A 142 -2.27 -18.28 -20.34
C THR A 142 -2.49 -19.78 -20.10
N SER A 143 -2.12 -20.30 -18.93
CA SER A 143 -2.40 -21.69 -18.53
C SER A 143 -3.84 -21.91 -18.05
N VAL A 144 -4.58 -20.84 -17.76
CA VAL A 144 -5.97 -20.91 -17.29
C VAL A 144 -6.88 -20.72 -18.50
N VAL A 145 -7.63 -21.76 -18.87
CA VAL A 145 -8.62 -21.70 -19.96
C VAL A 145 -10.00 -21.47 -19.36
N VAL A 146 -10.69 -20.43 -19.80
CA VAL A 146 -12.06 -20.10 -19.38
C VAL A 146 -13.05 -20.58 -20.43
N ALA A 147 -13.97 -21.47 -20.04
CA ALA A 147 -15.05 -21.93 -20.93
C ALA A 147 -16.30 -21.06 -20.76
N VAL A 148 -16.76 -20.45 -21.86
CA VAL A 148 -18.00 -19.66 -21.90
C VAL A 148 -19.08 -20.49 -22.60
N ILE A 149 -20.13 -20.87 -21.86
CA ILE A 149 -21.27 -21.64 -22.39
C ILE A 149 -22.41 -20.66 -22.69
N ASP A 150 -22.39 -20.10 -23.90
CA ASP A 150 -23.36 -19.12 -24.39
C ASP A 150 -23.70 -19.40 -25.86
N SER A 151 -24.30 -18.44 -26.55
CA SER A 151 -24.69 -18.42 -27.96
C SER A 151 -23.54 -18.50 -28.96
N GLY A 152 -22.29 -18.36 -28.51
CA GLY A 152 -21.09 -18.39 -29.32
C GLY A 152 -20.20 -17.16 -29.08
N ILE A 153 -19.14 -17.02 -29.87
CA ILE A 153 -18.21 -15.89 -29.81
C ILE A 153 -17.72 -15.53 -31.21
N ASP A 154 -17.60 -14.23 -31.51
CA ASP A 154 -16.90 -13.78 -32.72
C ASP A 154 -15.40 -13.84 -32.46
N TYR A 155 -14.78 -14.94 -32.87
CA TYR A 155 -13.37 -15.19 -32.67
C TYR A 155 -12.45 -14.31 -33.54
N ASN A 156 -12.99 -13.52 -34.48
CA ASN A 156 -12.22 -12.58 -35.30
C ASN A 156 -12.26 -11.14 -34.74
N HIS A 157 -12.98 -10.88 -33.65
CA HIS A 157 -13.03 -9.55 -33.05
C HIS A 157 -11.65 -9.12 -32.53
N GLU A 158 -11.24 -7.88 -32.81
CA GLU A 158 -9.87 -7.40 -32.52
C GLU A 158 -9.49 -7.51 -31.04
N ASP A 159 -10.41 -7.19 -30.12
CA ASP A 159 -10.19 -7.31 -28.67
C ASP A 159 -10.13 -8.75 -28.15
N LEU A 160 -10.62 -9.73 -28.92
CA LEU A 160 -10.76 -11.13 -28.47
C LEU A 160 -9.80 -12.07 -29.16
N ALA A 161 -9.43 -11.81 -30.41
CA ALA A 161 -8.71 -12.73 -31.29
C ALA A 161 -7.39 -13.24 -30.67
N ALA A 162 -6.67 -12.40 -29.94
CA ALA A 162 -5.43 -12.78 -29.26
C ALA A 162 -5.64 -13.69 -28.03
N ASN A 163 -6.87 -13.75 -27.51
CA ASN A 163 -7.24 -14.47 -26.28
C ASN A 163 -8.13 -15.70 -26.54
N ILE A 164 -8.41 -16.04 -27.80
CA ILE A 164 -9.17 -17.26 -28.15
C ILE A 164 -8.28 -18.49 -28.03
N TRP A 165 -8.76 -19.49 -27.28
CA TRP A 165 -8.09 -20.78 -27.18
C TRP A 165 -8.23 -21.57 -28.50
N LEU A 166 -7.11 -22.12 -28.97
CA LEU A 166 -7.03 -23.03 -30.12
C LEU A 166 -6.53 -24.39 -29.64
N ASN A 167 -7.18 -25.45 -30.12
CA ASN A 167 -6.91 -26.83 -29.72
C ASN A 167 -6.00 -27.59 -30.69
#